data_AF-A0A368FBD3-F1
#
_entry.id   AF-A0A368FBD3-F1
#
_cell.length_a   1.000
_cell.length_b   1.000
_cell.length_c   1.000
_cell.angle_alpha   90.00
_cell.angle_beta   90.00
_cell.angle_gamma   90.00
#
_symmetry.space_group_name_H-M   'P 1'
#
loop_
_entity.id
_entity.type
_entity.pdbx_description
1 polymer ?
#
loop_
_entity_poly.entity_id
_entity_poly.type
_entity_poly.pdbx_seq_one_letter_code
_entity_poly.pdbx_strand_id
1 'polypeptide(L)'
;MEKTLFHHERESTRRREAFFIEFAEKIRPVFIETVVYVTGGFRTAKGMVDAIRSGATDGIGLGRPITAEPDLPRKILIGTCFSAPDTKINPDDFMMTFFVSTAQMGQMGRLPASKLKNVCEGIADLSMKDEAEHFKKHVASYIEGVKKLVEANEPVPGVFQHKSLH
;
A
#
# COMPACT_ATOMS: atom_id res chain seq x y z
N MET A 1 25.77 3.39 3.84
CA MET A 1 24.59 2.55 3.53
C MET A 1 24.24 2.81 2.08
N GLU A 2 24.28 1.78 1.23
CA GLU A 2 23.81 1.87 -0.16
C GLU A 2 22.37 2.39 -0.17
N LYS A 3 22.13 3.47 -0.92
CA LYS A 3 20.78 3.88 -1.29
C LYS A 3 20.24 2.78 -2.21
N THR A 4 19.34 1.95 -1.69
CA THR A 4 18.62 0.96 -2.49
C THR A 4 17.94 1.67 -3.67
N LEU A 5 17.92 1.04 -4.86
CA LEU A 5 17.35 1.54 -6.12
C LEU A 5 15.91 2.14 -6.02
N PHE A 6 15.21 1.91 -4.91
CA PHE A 6 13.86 2.37 -4.62
C PHE A 6 13.79 3.67 -3.82
N HIS A 7 14.92 4.27 -3.43
CA HIS A 7 14.96 5.58 -2.76
C HIS A 7 14.87 6.72 -3.80
N HIS A 8 13.68 6.94 -4.35
CA HIS A 8 13.43 8.01 -5.33
C HIS A 8 12.81 9.23 -4.63
N GLU A 9 13.67 10.09 -4.07
CA GLU A 9 13.31 11.36 -3.40
C GLU A 9 13.08 12.52 -4.40
N ARG A 10 12.39 12.29 -5.53
CA ARG A 10 11.97 13.43 -6.34
C ARG A 10 10.74 14.05 -5.71
N GLU A 11 10.88 15.27 -5.21
CA GLU A 11 9.79 16.06 -4.64
C GLU A 11 8.63 16.23 -5.65
N SER A 12 8.94 16.26 -6.95
CA SER A 12 7.96 16.26 -8.05
C SER A 12 7.14 14.96 -8.16
N THR A 13 7.69 13.82 -7.72
CA THR A 13 7.00 12.53 -7.64
C THR A 13 6.07 12.47 -6.43
N ARG A 14 6.50 13.04 -5.28
CA ARG A 14 5.65 13.20 -4.10
C ARG A 14 4.47 14.14 -4.35
N ARG A 15 4.69 15.26 -5.04
CA ARG A 15 3.62 16.25 -5.32
C ARG A 15 2.59 15.81 -6.36
N ARG A 16 2.92 14.88 -7.26
CA ARG A 16 2.03 14.43 -8.35
C ARG A 16 1.39 13.05 -8.14
N GLU A 17 1.69 12.37 -7.02
CA GLU A 17 1.09 11.08 -6.67
C GLU A 17 1.19 9.97 -7.72
N ALA A 18 2.23 9.94 -8.54
CA ALA A 18 2.34 8.92 -9.59
C ALA A 18 3.80 8.68 -9.98
N PHE A 19 4.35 7.55 -9.53
CA PHE A 19 5.77 7.25 -9.67
C PHE A 19 6.19 7.11 -11.15
N PHE A 20 5.33 6.47 -11.95
CA PHE A 20 5.64 6.10 -13.33
C PHE A 20 4.93 6.99 -14.37
N ILE A 21 4.28 8.08 -13.97
CA ILE A 21 3.45 8.87 -14.90
C ILE A 21 4.29 9.52 -16.02
N GLU A 22 5.46 10.07 -15.70
CA GLU A 22 6.35 10.67 -16.72
C GLU A 22 6.85 9.63 -17.72
N PHE A 23 7.02 8.38 -17.26
CA PHE A 23 7.40 7.28 -18.14
C PHE A 23 6.21 6.88 -19.02
N ALA A 24 5.02 6.79 -18.43
CA ALA A 24 3.78 6.49 -19.14
C ALA A 24 3.50 7.53 -20.24
N GLU A 25 3.66 8.83 -19.96
CA GLU A 25 3.52 9.91 -20.94
C GLU A 25 4.43 9.74 -22.16
N LYS A 26 5.66 9.26 -21.96
CA LYS A 26 6.62 9.06 -23.05
C LYS A 26 6.31 7.87 -23.94
N ILE A 27 5.77 6.80 -23.35
CA ILE A 27 5.46 5.56 -24.09
C ILE A 27 4.02 5.56 -24.62
N ARG A 28 3.12 6.36 -24.06
CA ARG A 28 1.70 6.39 -24.45
C ARG A 28 1.48 6.54 -25.96
N PRO A 29 2.23 7.38 -26.71
CA PRO A 29 2.00 7.56 -28.14
C PRO A 29 2.25 6.32 -28.99
N VAL A 30 3.03 5.33 -28.49
CA VAL A 30 3.27 4.09 -29.25
C VAL A 30 2.17 3.04 -29.07
N PHE A 31 1.26 3.26 -28.12
CA PHE A 31 0.15 2.35 -27.83
C PHE A 31 -1.14 2.84 -28.49
N ILE A 32 -1.52 2.19 -29.59
CA ILE A 32 -2.72 2.55 -30.38
C ILE A 32 -3.96 1.81 -29.84
N GLU A 33 -3.87 0.48 -29.72
CA GLU A 33 -4.97 -0.38 -29.28
C GLU A 33 -4.81 -0.90 -27.85
N THR A 34 -3.63 -0.70 -27.26
CA THR A 34 -3.30 -1.20 -25.92
C THR A 34 -3.82 -0.26 -24.84
N VAL A 35 -4.59 -0.82 -23.90
CA VAL A 35 -5.02 -0.12 -22.69
C VAL A 35 -3.86 -0.04 -21.70
N VAL A 36 -3.48 1.16 -21.31
CA VAL A 36 -2.34 1.45 -20.42
C VAL A 36 -2.83 1.73 -19.01
N TYR A 37 -2.41 0.92 -18.05
CA TYR A 37 -2.62 1.18 -16.62
C TYR A 37 -1.32 1.60 -15.95
N VAL A 38 -1.36 2.70 -15.19
CA VAL A 38 -0.23 3.14 -14.35
C VAL A 38 -0.49 2.74 -12.90
N THR A 39 0.48 2.06 -12.29
CA THR A 39 0.44 1.67 -10.88
C THR A 39 1.54 2.38 -10.12
N GLY A 40 1.26 2.80 -8.88
CA GLY A 40 2.27 3.25 -7.95
C GLY A 40 2.23 4.75 -7.66
N GLY A 41 2.09 5.09 -6.38
CA GLY A 41 2.10 6.47 -5.89
C GLY A 41 0.72 7.09 -5.70
N PHE A 42 -0.32 6.58 -6.37
CA PHE A 42 -1.66 7.17 -6.29
C PHE A 42 -2.27 7.06 -4.89
N ARG A 43 -2.72 8.19 -4.35
CA ARG A 43 -3.36 8.25 -3.02
C ARG A 43 -4.68 8.99 -3.04
N THR A 44 -4.89 9.95 -3.92
CA THR A 44 -6.11 10.78 -3.96
C THR A 44 -6.86 10.59 -5.25
N ALA A 45 -8.18 10.73 -5.18
CA ALA A 45 -9.07 10.76 -6.35
C ALA A 45 -8.64 11.85 -7.34
N LYS A 46 -8.18 13.00 -6.84
CA LYS A 46 -7.65 14.08 -7.69
C LYS A 46 -6.44 13.61 -8.50
N GLY A 47 -5.41 13.04 -7.85
CA GLY A 47 -4.22 12.55 -8.55
C GLY A 47 -4.55 11.48 -9.59
N MET A 48 -5.48 10.59 -9.26
CA MET A 48 -5.98 9.56 -10.17
C MET A 48 -6.70 10.14 -11.39
N VAL A 49 -7.61 11.09 -11.18
CA VAL A 49 -8.37 11.74 -12.26
C VAL A 49 -7.45 12.59 -13.15
N ASP A 50 -6.50 13.33 -12.56
CA ASP A 50 -5.55 14.14 -13.31
C ASP A 50 -4.69 13.28 -14.24
N ALA A 51 -4.22 12.11 -13.78
CA ALA A 51 -3.44 11.17 -14.58
C ALA A 51 -4.23 10.57 -15.77
N ILE A 52 -5.52 10.31 -15.59
CA ILE A 52 -6.39 9.85 -16.70
C ILE A 52 -6.64 11.01 -17.67
N ARG A 53 -6.96 12.20 -17.17
CA ARG A 53 -7.28 13.38 -17.99
C ARG A 53 -6.09 13.90 -18.80
N SER A 54 -4.87 13.68 -18.34
CA SER A 54 -3.67 14.03 -19.12
C SER A 54 -3.47 13.10 -20.32
N GLY A 55 -4.21 12.00 -20.41
CA GLY A 55 -4.04 10.97 -21.44
C GLY A 55 -2.85 10.05 -21.20
N ALA A 56 -2.10 10.23 -20.10
CA ALA A 56 -0.92 9.42 -19.78
C ALA A 56 -1.25 7.95 -19.50
N THR A 57 -2.47 7.67 -19.04
CA THR A 57 -2.96 6.33 -18.73
C THR A 57 -4.46 6.23 -18.95
N ASP A 58 -4.93 5.06 -19.32
CA ASP A 58 -6.35 4.75 -19.46
C ASP A 58 -6.97 4.23 -18.14
N GLY A 59 -6.15 3.89 -17.15
CA GLY A 59 -6.61 3.36 -15.86
C GLY A 59 -5.56 3.40 -14.75
N ILE A 60 -6.03 3.20 -13.52
CA ILE A 60 -5.21 3.36 -12.30
C ILE A 60 -5.06 2.02 -11.61
N GLY A 61 -3.82 1.65 -11.32
CA GLY A 61 -3.49 0.53 -10.43
C GLY A 61 -3.23 1.00 -9.00
N LEU A 62 -3.89 0.35 -8.03
CA LEU A 62 -3.68 0.56 -6.60
C LEU A 62 -3.09 -0.70 -5.97
N GLY A 63 -2.08 -0.51 -5.11
CA GLY A 63 -1.43 -1.58 -4.36
C GLY A 63 -1.60 -1.40 -2.86
N ARG A 64 -0.58 -0.86 -2.18
CA ARG A 64 -0.59 -0.66 -0.71
C ARG A 64 -1.85 0.03 -0.14
N PRO A 65 -2.46 1.05 -0.78
CA PRO A 65 -3.70 1.64 -0.26
C PRO A 65 -4.87 0.65 -0.11
N ILE A 66 -5.04 -0.29 -1.05
CA ILE A 66 -6.16 -1.22 -1.04
C ILE A 66 -5.99 -2.37 -0.04
N THR A 67 -4.79 -2.53 0.55
CA THR A 67 -4.63 -3.47 1.67
C THR A 67 -5.22 -2.91 2.96
N ALA A 68 -5.17 -1.60 3.15
CA ALA A 68 -5.79 -0.93 4.29
C ALA A 68 -7.27 -0.64 4.07
N GLU A 69 -7.65 -0.30 2.82
CA GLU A 69 -9.00 0.14 2.47
C GLU A 69 -9.47 -0.55 1.16
N PRO A 70 -9.97 -1.80 1.24
CA PRO A 70 -10.26 -2.62 0.05
C PRO A 70 -11.36 -2.03 -0.84
N ASP A 71 -12.33 -1.31 -0.27
CA ASP A 71 -13.40 -0.64 -1.00
C ASP A 71 -13.09 0.82 -1.35
N LEU A 72 -11.83 1.28 -1.22
CA LEU A 72 -11.43 2.64 -1.60
C LEU A 72 -11.90 3.02 -3.02
N PRO A 73 -11.76 2.18 -4.08
CA PRO A 73 -12.26 2.51 -5.40
C PRO A 73 -13.77 2.78 -5.40
N ARG A 74 -14.55 1.95 -4.69
CA ARG A 74 -16.00 2.14 -4.57
C ARG A 74 -16.32 3.44 -3.85
N LYS A 75 -15.67 3.72 -2.72
CA LYS A 75 -15.86 4.95 -1.93
C LYS A 75 -15.53 6.21 -2.74
N ILE A 76 -14.51 6.17 -3.60
CA ILE A 76 -14.19 7.26 -4.53
C ILE A 76 -15.32 7.44 -5.55
N LEU A 77 -15.77 6.36 -6.20
CA LEU A 77 -16.80 6.42 -7.24
C LEU A 77 -18.16 6.91 -6.72
N ILE A 78 -18.52 6.59 -5.47
CA ILE A 78 -19.77 7.07 -4.85
C ILE A 78 -19.60 8.39 -4.09
N GLY A 79 -18.40 8.98 -4.08
CA GLY A 79 -18.13 10.28 -3.48
C GLY A 79 -18.10 10.32 -1.95
N THR A 80 -17.88 9.19 -1.27
CA THR A 80 -17.84 9.12 0.20
C THR A 80 -16.44 9.21 0.78
N CYS A 81 -15.40 8.93 -0.01
CA CYS A 81 -14.00 9.13 0.37
C CYS A 81 -13.15 9.42 -0.85
N PHE A 82 -12.25 10.41 -0.78
CA PHE A 82 -11.45 10.85 -1.93
C PHE A 82 -9.95 10.58 -1.76
N SER A 83 -9.55 9.85 -0.74
CA SER A 83 -8.14 9.55 -0.49
C SER A 83 -7.93 8.25 0.26
N ALA A 84 -6.79 7.60 0.01
CA ALA A 84 -6.29 6.50 0.80
C ALA A 84 -6.09 6.91 2.27
N PRO A 85 -6.18 5.97 3.23
CA PRO A 85 -5.88 6.23 4.63
C PRO A 85 -4.51 6.88 4.82
N ASP A 86 -4.41 7.86 5.71
CA ASP A 86 -3.14 8.50 6.07
C ASP A 86 -2.38 7.67 7.10
N THR A 87 -1.88 6.52 6.64
CA THR A 87 -1.09 5.58 7.43
C THR A 87 0.14 6.26 8.04
N LYS A 88 0.32 6.12 9.35
CA LYS A 88 1.46 6.69 10.11
C LYS A 88 2.74 5.86 10.01
N ILE A 89 2.97 5.28 8.82
CA ILE A 89 4.17 4.52 8.45
C ILE A 89 4.83 5.25 7.27
N ASN A 90 6.15 5.33 7.27
CA ASN A 90 6.89 5.92 6.16
C ASN A 90 6.62 5.12 4.87
N PRO A 91 5.99 5.71 3.83
CA PRO A 91 5.72 5.02 2.57
C PRO A 91 6.99 4.67 1.79
N ASP A 92 8.14 5.26 2.11
CA ASP A 92 9.42 5.00 1.47
C ASP A 92 10.19 3.86 2.16
N ASP A 93 9.71 3.39 3.33
CA ASP A 93 10.23 2.19 3.99
C ASP A 93 9.59 0.94 3.38
N PHE A 94 10.30 0.36 2.41
CA PHE A 94 9.84 -0.83 1.70
C PHE A 94 9.60 -2.02 2.64
N MET A 95 10.55 -2.30 3.55
CA MET A 95 10.45 -3.43 4.46
C MET A 95 9.25 -3.27 5.39
N MET A 96 9.03 -2.07 5.94
CA MET A 96 7.86 -1.84 6.76
C MET A 96 6.57 -1.97 5.98
N THR A 97 6.46 -1.29 4.83
CA THR A 97 5.23 -1.32 4.04
C THR A 97 4.92 -2.71 3.47
N PHE A 98 5.92 -3.56 3.27
CA PHE A 98 5.75 -4.99 2.99
C PHE A 98 5.07 -5.74 4.14
N PHE A 99 5.56 -5.59 5.38
CA PHE A 99 4.93 -6.21 6.55
C PHE A 99 3.50 -5.70 6.78
N VAL A 100 3.26 -4.39 6.58
CA VAL A 100 1.91 -3.81 6.65
C VAL A 100 0.98 -4.50 5.66
N SER A 101 1.38 -4.53 4.38
CA SER A 101 0.53 -5.05 3.30
C SER A 101 0.23 -6.54 3.50
N THR A 102 1.23 -7.33 3.87
CA THR A 102 1.08 -8.76 4.12
C THR A 102 0.19 -9.05 5.33
N ALA A 103 0.36 -8.31 6.43
CA ALA A 103 -0.48 -8.45 7.61
C ALA A 103 -1.95 -8.10 7.30
N GLN A 104 -2.19 -6.99 6.61
CA GLN A 104 -3.54 -6.56 6.24
C GLN A 104 -4.21 -7.51 5.26
N MET A 105 -3.49 -8.03 4.26
CA MET A 105 -4.01 -9.09 3.38
C MET A 105 -4.36 -10.37 4.14
N GLY A 106 -3.51 -10.78 5.09
CA GLY A 106 -3.81 -11.90 5.96
C GLY A 106 -5.03 -11.66 6.85
N GLN A 107 -5.23 -10.43 7.32
CA GLN A 107 -6.40 -10.02 8.11
C GLN A 107 -7.69 -10.05 7.28
N MET A 108 -7.66 -9.55 6.05
CA MET A 108 -8.79 -9.62 5.11
C MET A 108 -9.30 -11.05 4.90
N GLY A 109 -8.40 -12.03 4.88
CA GLY A 109 -8.76 -13.43 4.66
C GLY A 109 -9.34 -14.17 5.87
N ARG A 110 -9.45 -13.54 7.05
CA ARG A 110 -9.83 -14.23 8.30
C ARG A 110 -11.30 -14.60 8.39
N LEU A 111 -12.19 -13.83 7.76
CA LEU A 111 -13.63 -14.05 7.81
C LEU A 111 -14.22 -14.05 6.39
N PRO A 112 -15.22 -14.91 6.11
CA PRO A 112 -15.93 -14.85 4.84
C PRO A 112 -16.72 -13.55 4.72
N ALA A 113 -16.84 -13.02 3.50
CA ALA A 113 -17.53 -11.76 3.24
C ALA A 113 -18.97 -11.70 3.79
N SER A 114 -19.68 -12.83 3.85
CA SER A 114 -21.03 -12.93 4.40
C SER A 114 -21.15 -12.68 5.91
N LYS A 115 -20.03 -12.69 6.64
CA LYS A 115 -19.97 -12.43 8.09
C LYS A 115 -19.45 -11.04 8.43
N LEU A 116 -18.95 -10.30 7.44
CA LEU A 116 -18.42 -8.95 7.64
C LEU A 116 -19.56 -7.95 7.72
N LYS A 117 -19.50 -7.03 8.70
CA LYS A 117 -20.32 -5.82 8.77
C LYS A 117 -19.87 -4.80 7.72
N ASN A 118 -18.58 -4.75 7.45
CA ASN A 118 -17.97 -3.99 6.36
C ASN A 118 -16.65 -4.67 5.92
N VAL A 119 -16.18 -4.37 4.71
CA VAL A 119 -15.02 -5.07 4.13
C VAL A 119 -13.68 -4.80 4.83
N CYS A 120 -13.64 -3.83 5.73
CA CYS A 120 -12.44 -3.44 6.48
C CYS A 120 -12.41 -4.05 7.89
N GLU A 121 -13.46 -4.77 8.28
CA GLU A 121 -13.57 -5.34 9.61
C GLU A 121 -12.41 -6.30 9.91
N GLY A 122 -11.67 -6.01 10.98
CA GLY A 122 -10.52 -6.79 11.43
C GLY A 122 -9.19 -6.48 10.71
N ILE A 123 -9.19 -5.55 9.75
CA ILE A 123 -7.96 -5.01 9.15
C ILE A 123 -7.39 -3.94 10.09
N ALA A 124 -6.09 -4.02 10.37
CA ALA A 124 -5.40 -3.02 11.18
C ALA A 124 -5.41 -1.64 10.50
N ASP A 125 -6.00 -0.65 11.16
CA ASP A 125 -6.02 0.74 10.70
C ASP A 125 -4.81 1.51 11.25
N LEU A 126 -3.77 1.53 10.44
CA LEU A 126 -2.52 2.21 10.75
C LEU A 126 -2.58 3.73 10.53
N SER A 127 -3.75 4.30 10.21
CA SER A 127 -3.96 5.75 10.29
C SER A 127 -4.08 6.21 11.75
N MET A 128 -4.48 5.31 12.65
CA MET A 128 -4.42 5.50 14.10
C MET A 128 -2.97 5.42 14.59
N LYS A 129 -2.56 6.41 15.38
CA LYS A 129 -1.15 6.59 15.78
C LYS A 129 -0.69 5.48 16.72
N ASP A 130 -1.48 5.15 17.72
CA ASP A 130 -1.22 4.08 18.69
C ASP A 130 -1.10 2.71 18.01
N GLU A 131 -2.00 2.41 17.07
CA GLU A 131 -1.95 1.19 16.27
C GLU A 131 -0.68 1.13 15.40
N ALA A 132 -0.32 2.24 14.73
CA ALA A 132 0.90 2.30 13.94
C ALA A 132 2.17 2.13 14.80
N GLU A 133 2.22 2.71 16.00
CA GLU A 133 3.32 2.50 16.94
C GLU A 133 3.38 1.05 17.45
N HIS A 134 2.23 0.46 17.76
CA HIS A 134 2.13 -0.94 18.15
C HIS A 134 2.61 -1.87 17.01
N PHE A 135 2.20 -1.61 15.78
CA PHE A 135 2.64 -2.35 14.60
C PHE A 135 4.16 -2.29 14.42
N LYS A 136 4.76 -1.09 14.49
CA LYS A 136 6.22 -0.90 14.38
C LYS A 136 6.99 -1.69 15.45
N LYS A 137 6.53 -1.63 16.70
CA LYS A 137 7.12 -2.42 17.80
C LYS A 137 7.00 -3.92 17.54
N HIS A 138 5.86 -4.38 17.01
CA HIS A 138 5.67 -5.79 16.70
C HIS A 138 6.61 -6.27 15.60
N VAL A 139 6.79 -5.49 14.53
CA VAL A 139 7.75 -5.82 13.47
C VAL A 139 9.18 -5.84 14.00
N ALA A 140 9.57 -4.88 14.84
CA ALA A 140 10.90 -4.90 15.46
C ALA A 140 11.15 -6.18 16.28
N SER A 141 10.18 -6.58 17.11
CA SER A 141 10.25 -7.82 17.88
C SER A 141 10.29 -9.07 16.98
N TYR A 142 9.51 -9.07 15.90
CA TYR A 142 9.49 -10.18 14.96
C TYR A 142 10.84 -10.34 14.25
N ILE A 143 11.41 -9.26 13.74
CA ILE A 143 12.73 -9.28 13.08
C ILE A 143 13.81 -9.79 14.04
N GLU A 144 13.77 -9.38 15.30
CA GLU A 144 14.71 -9.86 16.31
C GLU A 144 14.55 -11.37 16.59
N GLY A 145 13.30 -11.86 16.65
CA GLY A 145 13.03 -13.29 16.76
C GLY A 145 13.53 -14.07 15.53
N VAL A 146 13.29 -13.55 14.33
CA VAL A 146 13.78 -14.13 13.06
C VAL A 146 15.30 -14.26 13.07
N LYS A 147 16.03 -13.22 13.51
CA LYS A 147 17.50 -13.29 13.59
C LYS A 147 17.98 -14.42 14.50
N LYS A 148 17.38 -14.57 15.69
CA LYS A 148 17.73 -15.64 16.63
C LYS A 148 17.50 -17.03 16.04
N LEU A 149 16.38 -17.22 15.32
CA LEU A 149 16.10 -18.49 14.64
C LEU A 149 17.13 -18.77 13.54
N VAL A 150 17.48 -17.75 12.74
CA VAL A 150 18.50 -17.87 11.69
C VAL A 150 19.86 -18.22 12.30
N GLU A 151 20.28 -17.57 13.38
CA GLU A 151 21.53 -17.85 14.10
C GLU A 151 21.54 -19.27 14.68
N ALA A 152 20.40 -19.76 15.15
CA ALA A 152 20.22 -21.12 15.65
C ALA A 152 20.05 -22.18 14.54
N ASN A 153 20.03 -21.77 13.26
CA ASN A 153 19.71 -22.62 12.11
C ASN A 153 18.34 -23.33 12.24
N GLU A 154 17.38 -22.63 12.84
CA GLU A 154 16.00 -23.09 13.03
C GLU A 154 15.06 -22.53 11.95
N PRO A 155 13.96 -23.23 11.64
CA PRO A 155 12.98 -22.75 10.66
C PRO A 155 12.35 -21.42 11.06
N VAL A 156 12.35 -20.45 10.14
CA VAL A 156 11.68 -19.16 10.30
C VAL A 156 10.22 -19.27 9.85
N PRO A 157 9.23 -18.88 10.67
CA PRO A 157 7.85 -18.77 10.23
C PRO A 157 7.74 -17.83 9.03
N GLY A 158 7.16 -18.30 7.92
CA GLY A 158 7.06 -17.50 6.69
C GLY A 158 6.01 -16.40 6.69
N VAL A 159 5.21 -16.27 7.77
CA VAL A 159 4.07 -15.37 7.85
C VAL A 159 4.17 -14.49 9.08
N PHE A 160 4.30 -13.18 8.87
CA PHE A 160 4.11 -12.18 9.92
C PHE A 160 2.61 -11.99 10.20
N GLN A 161 2.17 -12.34 11.39
CA GLN A 161 0.79 -12.15 11.83
C GLN A 161 0.70 -10.96 12.78
N HIS A 162 -0.22 -10.03 12.54
CA HIS A 162 -0.48 -8.93 13.47
C HIS A 162 -1.91 -9.00 14.02
N LYS A 163 -2.05 -8.69 15.31
CA LYS A 163 -3.33 -8.51 15.99
C LYS A 163 -3.49 -7.03 16.29
N SER A 164 -4.56 -6.43 15.76
CA SER A 164 -4.84 -5.02 15.97
C SER A 164 -5.18 -4.73 17.43
N LEU A 165 -4.94 -3.49 17.87
CA LEU A 165 -5.39 -2.99 19.17
C LEU A 165 -6.91 -2.84 19.25
N HIS A 166 -7.56 -2.61 18.11
CA HIS A 166 -8.98 -2.25 17.99
C HIS A 166 -9.80 -3.30 17.25
#